data_AF-A0A2V8YR12-F1
#
_entry.id   AF-A0A2V8YR12-F1
#
_cell.length_a   1.000
_cell.length_b   1.000
_cell.length_c   1.000
_cell.angle_alpha   90.00
_cell.angle_beta   90.00
_cell.angle_gamma   90.00
#
_symmetry.space_group_name_H-M   'P 1'
#
loop_
_entity.id
_entity.type
_entity.pdbx_description
1 polymer ?
#
loop_
_entity_poly.entity_id
_entity_poly.type
_entity_poly.pdbx_seq_one_letter_code
_entity_poly.pdbx_strand_id
1 'polypeptide(L)'
;MSETGEENIRHLDEMTCLLYLERQLDRARGLEVSAHTQECESCRTLLRALERETRLLTRAMLEDTEPLPSRLALFQEAARRSMQWIWGLAFGLAATGVYAPYTQYIDPWQQQLEQAGFSGTNLLGLLIFQSPFWKGWQSMITLLEFLALATLGGLGVMFLRRRIRRRSALALVFAGLCTALMMPAQTSATELRHADRVTIAKDEVIHSDLYVAGGQIRIAGTIEGDLLVAGGDVEVSGHVLGDMLSASGQVRMTGQVDGSIRGYAGNITIKGKVGRNVMTCGGDINIDRDATVGGSVTSLSGRLSLDGHVQRDVLAMGGQANISGFI
;
A
#
# COMPACT_ATOMS: atom_id res chain seq x y z
N MET A 1 59.43 54.54 -42.67
CA MET A 1 57.95 54.52 -42.74
C MET A 1 57.57 53.07 -42.93
N SER A 2 56.92 52.36 -42.02
CA SER A 2 56.07 52.76 -40.90
C SER A 2 56.12 51.66 -39.84
N GLU A 3 56.27 52.06 -38.58
CA GLU A 3 56.15 51.23 -37.40
C GLU A 3 54.75 50.61 -37.34
N THR A 4 54.65 49.29 -37.27
CA THR A 4 53.42 48.58 -36.93
C THR A 4 53.30 48.58 -35.41
N GLY A 5 52.51 49.53 -34.89
CA GLY A 5 52.07 49.50 -33.49
C GLY A 5 51.10 48.35 -33.27
N GLU A 6 51.59 47.23 -32.74
CA GLU A 6 50.74 46.29 -32.03
C GLU A 6 50.31 46.95 -30.71
N GLU A 7 49.20 47.68 -30.75
CA GLU A 7 48.46 48.03 -29.53
C GLU A 7 48.05 46.73 -28.83
N ASN A 8 48.47 46.60 -27.57
CA ASN A 8 48.14 45.50 -26.69
C ASN A 8 46.64 45.55 -26.34
N ILE A 9 45.77 45.05 -27.23
CA ILE A 9 44.32 44.99 -27.01
C ILE A 9 44.05 43.99 -25.89
N ARG A 10 43.78 44.50 -24.68
CA ARG A 10 43.33 43.66 -23.56
C ARG A 10 41.98 43.03 -23.93
N HIS A 11 41.95 41.72 -24.07
CA HIS A 11 40.72 40.96 -24.26
C HIS A 11 39.84 40.97 -22.99
N LEU A 12 38.53 40.81 -23.19
CA LEU A 12 37.57 40.67 -22.10
C LEU A 12 37.65 39.27 -21.48
N ASP A 13 37.50 39.22 -20.17
CA ASP A 13 37.38 37.97 -19.43
C ASP A 13 35.98 37.35 -19.59
N GLU A 14 35.92 36.02 -19.49
CA GLU A 14 34.70 35.22 -19.66
C GLU A 14 33.62 35.64 -18.65
N MET A 15 34.01 35.89 -17.40
CA MET A 15 33.09 36.35 -16.36
C MET A 15 32.46 37.71 -16.71
N THR A 16 33.23 38.60 -17.34
CA THR A 16 32.71 39.91 -17.76
C THR A 16 31.68 39.77 -18.87
N CYS A 17 31.89 38.83 -19.81
CA CYS A 17 30.95 38.52 -20.88
C CYS A 17 29.65 37.87 -20.34
N LEU A 18 29.75 37.00 -19.34
CA LEU A 18 28.59 36.40 -18.66
C LEU A 18 27.76 37.46 -17.91
N LEU A 19 28.39 38.31 -17.10
CA LEU A 19 27.71 39.39 -16.39
C LEU A 19 27.04 40.38 -17.34
N TYR A 20 27.61 40.59 -18.53
CA TYR A 20 26.97 41.38 -19.59
C TYR A 20 25.71 40.69 -20.13
N LEU A 21 25.76 39.39 -20.45
CA LEU A 21 24.61 38.62 -20.95
C LEU A 21 23.46 38.54 -19.92
N GLU A 22 23.81 38.40 -18.64
CA GLU A 22 22.85 38.38 -17.53
C GLU A 22 22.35 39.77 -17.11
N ARG A 23 22.82 40.83 -17.78
CA ARG A 23 22.50 42.24 -17.47
C ARG A 23 22.85 42.66 -16.03
N GLN A 24 23.90 42.08 -15.47
CA GLN A 24 24.38 42.38 -14.11
C GLN A 24 25.48 43.45 -14.08
N LEU A 25 26.00 43.88 -15.23
CA LEU A 25 26.92 45.01 -15.32
C LEU A 25 26.20 46.36 -15.20
N ASP A 26 26.91 47.34 -14.65
CA ASP A 26 26.49 48.74 -14.69
C ASP A 26 26.47 49.28 -16.13
N ARG A 27 25.69 50.34 -16.35
CA ARG A 27 25.44 50.88 -17.70
C ARG A 27 26.71 51.34 -18.41
N ALA A 28 27.68 51.90 -17.68
CA ALA A 28 28.94 52.35 -18.26
C ALA A 28 29.77 51.16 -18.74
N ARG A 29 29.93 50.15 -17.88
CA ARG A 29 30.69 48.93 -18.22
C ARG A 29 30.02 48.08 -19.31
N GLY A 30 28.69 48.03 -19.34
CA GLY A 30 27.96 47.36 -20.42
C GLY A 30 28.20 48.00 -21.78
N LEU A 31 28.29 49.34 -21.84
CA LEU A 31 28.63 50.05 -23.08
C LEU A 31 30.06 49.75 -23.53
N GLU A 32 31.02 49.71 -22.62
CA GLU A 32 32.41 49.33 -22.91
C GLU A 32 32.52 47.92 -23.49
N VAL A 33 31.82 46.95 -22.91
CA VAL A 33 31.77 45.57 -23.43
C VAL A 33 31.13 45.52 -24.82
N SER A 34 30.06 46.28 -25.04
CA SER A 34 29.38 46.34 -26.34
C SER A 34 30.26 46.99 -27.43
N ALA A 35 31.02 48.02 -27.08
CA ALA A 35 31.95 48.68 -28.00
C ALA A 35 33.14 47.75 -28.31
N HIS A 36 33.74 47.15 -27.28
CA HIS A 36 34.89 46.27 -27.45
C HIS A 36 34.56 45.03 -28.30
N THR A 37 33.36 44.45 -28.15
CA THR A 37 32.94 43.29 -28.95
C THR A 37 32.60 43.65 -30.42
N GLN A 38 32.42 44.94 -30.74
CA GLN A 38 32.30 45.43 -32.11
C GLN A 38 33.66 45.60 -32.81
N GLU A 39 34.74 45.74 -32.04
CA GLU A 39 36.09 45.94 -32.57
C GLU A 39 36.93 44.66 -32.49
N CYS A 40 36.75 43.84 -31.44
CA CYS A 40 37.53 42.64 -31.19
C CYS A 40 36.79 41.35 -31.60
N GLU A 41 37.35 40.61 -32.55
CA GLU A 41 36.75 39.38 -33.08
C GLU A 41 36.75 38.23 -32.05
N SER A 42 37.82 38.05 -31.28
CA SER A 42 37.92 37.00 -30.26
C SER A 42 36.88 37.19 -29.14
N CYS A 43 36.72 38.41 -28.63
CA CYS A 43 35.71 38.72 -27.61
C CYS A 43 34.28 38.54 -28.17
N ARG A 44 34.05 38.86 -29.46
CA ARG A 44 32.76 38.63 -30.11
C ARG A 44 32.43 37.14 -30.23
N THR A 45 33.41 36.30 -30.57
CA THR A 45 33.21 34.85 -30.68
C THR A 45 32.91 34.23 -29.32
N LEU A 46 33.64 34.65 -28.27
CA LEU A 46 33.38 34.24 -26.89
C LEU A 46 31.96 34.61 -26.44
N LEU A 47 31.53 35.85 -26.66
CA LEU A 47 30.19 36.31 -26.28
C LEU A 47 29.08 35.49 -26.98
N ARG A 48 29.27 35.18 -28.28
CA ARG A 48 28.32 34.36 -29.05
C ARG A 48 28.28 32.90 -28.60
N ALA A 49 29.41 32.36 -28.12
CA ALA A 49 29.47 31.00 -27.59
C ALA A 49 28.67 30.90 -26.29
N LEU A 50 28.92 31.81 -25.34
CA LEU A 50 28.19 31.88 -24.07
C LEU A 50 26.68 32.07 -24.29
N GLU A 51 26.27 32.95 -25.21
CA GLU A 51 24.85 33.16 -25.52
C GLU A 51 24.14 31.91 -26.07
N ARG A 52 24.88 31.01 -26.76
CA ARG A 52 24.32 29.72 -27.20
C ARG A 52 24.16 28.76 -26.05
N GLU A 53 25.14 28.66 -25.16
CA GLU A 53 25.10 27.77 -23.99
C GLU A 53 23.97 28.14 -23.04
N THR A 54 23.80 29.43 -22.71
CA THR A 54 22.70 29.90 -21.86
C THR A 54 21.33 29.56 -22.47
N ARG A 55 21.19 29.67 -23.81
CA ARG A 55 19.95 29.31 -24.52
C ARG A 55 19.68 27.80 -24.49
N LEU A 56 20.71 26.97 -24.59
CA LEU A 56 20.56 25.51 -24.51
C LEU A 56 20.14 25.06 -23.11
N LEU A 57 20.79 25.60 -22.06
CA LEU A 57 20.43 25.31 -20.67
C LEU A 57 18.99 25.73 -20.36
N THR A 58 18.59 26.90 -20.84
CA THR A 58 17.21 27.40 -20.65
C THR A 58 16.17 26.50 -21.33
N ARG A 59 16.49 25.96 -22.52
CA ARG A 59 15.60 25.02 -23.22
C ARG A 59 15.50 23.68 -22.50
N ALA A 60 16.63 23.11 -22.08
CA ALA A 60 16.65 21.85 -21.35
C ALA A 60 15.87 21.94 -20.03
N MET A 61 15.92 23.08 -19.33
CA MET A 61 15.11 23.32 -18.13
C MET A 61 13.61 23.44 -18.38
N LEU A 62 13.17 23.76 -19.60
CA LEU A 62 11.75 23.96 -19.94
C LEU A 62 11.13 22.75 -20.66
N GLU A 63 11.92 21.74 -21.02
CA GLU A 63 11.51 20.57 -21.81
C GLU A 63 10.58 19.61 -21.05
N ASP A 64 10.49 19.69 -19.71
CA ASP A 64 9.53 18.92 -18.89
C ASP A 64 8.06 19.37 -19.05
N THR A 65 7.77 20.39 -19.87
CA THR A 65 6.42 20.95 -20.04
C THR A 65 5.86 20.79 -21.45
N GLU A 66 5.98 19.61 -22.05
CA GLU A 66 5.34 19.33 -23.34
C GLU A 66 3.93 18.69 -23.16
N PRO A 67 2.85 19.32 -23.66
CA PRO A 67 1.50 18.77 -23.53
C PRO A 67 1.35 17.51 -24.40
N LEU A 68 0.81 16.43 -23.79
CA LEU A 68 0.55 15.16 -24.46
C LEU A 68 -0.24 15.35 -25.77
N PRO A 69 0.13 14.67 -26.86
CA PRO A 69 -0.53 14.83 -28.15
C PRO A 69 -2.01 14.41 -28.07
N SER A 70 -2.89 15.26 -28.59
CA SER A 70 -4.36 15.18 -28.49
C SER A 70 -4.98 13.85 -28.94
N ARG A 71 -4.28 13.07 -29.77
CA ARG A 71 -4.73 11.74 -30.19
C ARG A 71 -4.74 10.71 -29.06
N LEU A 72 -3.81 10.78 -28.11
CA LEU A 72 -3.76 9.86 -26.97
C LEU A 72 -4.83 10.22 -25.93
N ALA A 73 -5.15 11.50 -25.77
CA ALA A 73 -6.22 11.96 -24.89
C ALA A 73 -7.60 11.43 -25.31
N LEU A 74 -7.92 11.48 -26.61
CA LEU A 74 -9.20 10.99 -27.15
C LEU A 74 -9.37 9.47 -26.99
N PHE A 75 -8.29 8.70 -27.13
CA PHE A 75 -8.33 7.24 -26.94
C PHE A 75 -8.65 6.86 -25.49
N GLN A 76 -8.06 7.58 -24.52
CA GLN A 76 -8.32 7.32 -23.11
C GLN A 76 -9.78 7.62 -22.70
N GLU A 77 -10.38 8.67 -23.25
CA GLU A 77 -11.78 9.00 -22.96
C GLU A 77 -12.76 7.96 -23.52
N ALA A 78 -12.52 7.48 -24.74
CA ALA A 78 -13.33 6.43 -25.36
C ALA A 78 -13.26 5.10 -24.59
N ALA A 79 -12.07 4.70 -24.17
CA ALA A 79 -11.85 3.48 -23.38
C ALA A 79 -12.51 3.55 -21.98
N ARG A 80 -12.47 4.72 -21.33
CA ARG A 80 -13.12 4.92 -20.02
C ARG A 80 -14.64 4.78 -20.11
N ARG A 81 -15.24 5.33 -21.17
CA ARG A 81 -16.69 5.34 -21.35
C ARG A 81 -17.25 3.95 -21.66
N SER A 82 -16.52 3.11 -22.42
CA SER A 82 -16.96 1.73 -22.69
C SER A 82 -16.89 0.85 -21.43
N MET A 83 -15.89 1.08 -20.58
CA MET A 83 -15.71 0.32 -19.35
C MET A 83 -16.84 0.58 -18.35
N GLN A 84 -17.36 1.81 -18.27
CA GLN A 84 -18.43 2.17 -17.33
C GLN A 84 -19.75 1.41 -17.55
N TRP A 85 -20.14 1.15 -18.80
CA TRP A 85 -21.38 0.41 -19.11
C TRP A 85 -21.28 -1.07 -18.75
N ILE A 86 -20.10 -1.67 -18.91
CA ILE A 86 -19.83 -3.07 -18.55
C ILE A 86 -19.96 -3.26 -17.03
N TRP A 87 -19.42 -2.31 -16.25
CA TRP A 87 -19.55 -2.33 -14.80
C TRP A 87 -20.99 -2.13 -14.33
N GLY A 88 -21.77 -1.26 -15.00
CA GLY A 88 -23.19 -1.09 -14.70
C GLY A 88 -24.01 -2.38 -14.87
N LEU A 89 -23.78 -3.11 -15.97
CA LEU A 89 -24.45 -4.39 -16.22
C LEU A 89 -24.05 -5.48 -15.23
N ALA A 90 -22.76 -5.56 -14.87
CA ALA A 90 -22.27 -6.52 -13.89
C ALA A 90 -22.89 -6.28 -12.50
N PHE A 91 -23.00 -5.02 -12.07
CA PHE A 91 -23.61 -4.66 -10.80
C PHE A 91 -25.12 -4.95 -10.77
N GLY A 92 -25.82 -4.67 -11.87
CA GLY A 92 -27.27 -4.96 -12.00
C GLY A 92 -27.58 -6.46 -11.93
N LEU A 93 -26.77 -7.31 -12.56
CA LEU A 93 -26.92 -8.77 -12.49
C LEU A 93 -26.57 -9.32 -11.09
N ALA A 94 -25.57 -8.76 -10.42
CA ALA A 94 -25.23 -9.14 -9.05
C ALA A 94 -26.35 -8.76 -8.06
N ALA A 95 -26.91 -7.56 -8.18
CA ALA A 95 -28.00 -7.09 -7.32
C ALA A 95 -29.27 -7.93 -7.48
N THR A 96 -29.64 -8.29 -8.72
CA THR A 96 -30.79 -9.17 -8.97
C THR A 96 -30.53 -10.61 -8.48
N GLY A 97 -29.29 -11.10 -8.58
CA GLY A 97 -28.87 -12.39 -8.03
C GLY A 97 -28.91 -12.48 -6.50
N VAL A 98 -28.72 -11.37 -5.78
CA VAL A 98 -28.82 -11.30 -4.30
C VAL A 98 -30.28 -11.08 -3.84
N TYR A 99 -31.07 -10.34 -4.61
CA TYR A 99 -32.47 -10.05 -4.26
C TYR A 99 -33.38 -11.29 -4.33
N ALA A 100 -33.16 -12.18 -5.32
CA ALA A 100 -33.96 -13.39 -5.48
C ALA A 100 -33.87 -14.37 -4.28
N PRO A 101 -32.68 -14.74 -3.76
CA PRO A 101 -32.58 -15.59 -2.58
C PRO A 101 -33.00 -14.87 -1.29
N TYR A 102 -32.80 -13.56 -1.18
CA TYR A 102 -33.26 -12.78 -0.03
C TYR A 102 -34.78 -12.90 0.15
N THR A 103 -35.52 -12.67 -0.92
CA THR A 103 -37.00 -12.73 -0.90
C THR A 103 -37.56 -14.15 -0.73
N GLN A 104 -36.85 -15.17 -1.23
CA GLN A 104 -37.32 -16.55 -1.11
C GLN A 104 -37.04 -17.20 0.25
N TYR A 105 -35.95 -16.84 0.92
CA TYR A 105 -35.50 -17.56 2.11
C TYR A 105 -35.45 -16.69 3.37
N ILE A 106 -35.04 -15.43 3.24
CA ILE A 106 -34.78 -14.56 4.39
C ILE A 106 -36.07 -13.84 4.80
N ASP A 107 -36.81 -13.30 3.84
CA ASP A 107 -38.04 -12.53 4.08
C ASP A 107 -39.15 -13.33 4.82
N PRO A 108 -39.51 -14.58 4.43
CA PRO A 108 -40.51 -15.34 5.17
C PRO A 108 -40.03 -15.76 6.57
N TRP A 109 -38.72 -15.95 6.75
CA TRP A 109 -38.14 -16.25 8.05
C TRP A 109 -38.19 -15.04 8.98
N GLN A 110 -37.92 -13.84 8.45
CA GLN A 110 -38.03 -12.59 9.18
C GLN A 110 -39.48 -12.34 9.64
N GLN A 111 -40.47 -12.62 8.79
CA GLN A 111 -41.89 -12.51 9.16
C GLN A 111 -42.30 -13.52 10.24
N GLN A 112 -41.79 -14.76 10.20
CA GLN A 112 -42.03 -15.76 11.25
C GLN A 112 -41.45 -15.33 12.60
N LEU A 113 -40.28 -14.67 12.59
CA LEU A 113 -39.68 -14.11 13.79
C LEU A 113 -40.51 -12.97 14.36
N GLU A 114 -40.99 -12.06 13.51
CA GLU A 114 -41.86 -10.96 13.95
C GLU A 114 -43.16 -11.48 14.59
N GLN A 115 -43.77 -12.53 14.02
CA GLN A 115 -44.96 -13.18 14.58
C GLN A 115 -44.67 -13.97 15.86
N ALA A 116 -43.47 -14.54 16.01
CA ALA A 116 -43.01 -15.21 17.22
C ALA A 116 -42.59 -14.23 18.34
N GLY A 117 -42.83 -12.93 18.17
CA GLY A 117 -42.60 -11.91 19.20
C GLY A 117 -41.19 -11.31 19.19
N PHE A 118 -40.40 -11.55 18.13
CA PHE A 118 -39.09 -10.94 17.92
C PHE A 118 -39.15 -9.59 17.19
N SER A 119 -40.31 -8.90 17.19
CA SER A 119 -40.30 -7.47 16.89
C SER A 119 -39.60 -6.76 18.06
N GLY A 120 -38.64 -5.88 17.76
CA GLY A 120 -37.65 -5.33 18.70
C GLY A 120 -38.18 -4.45 19.85
N THR A 121 -39.37 -4.73 20.37
CA THR A 121 -40.03 -3.96 21.43
C THR A 121 -40.25 -4.72 22.73
N ASN A 122 -40.09 -6.06 22.78
CA ASN A 122 -40.34 -6.83 24.01
C ASN A 122 -39.05 -7.36 24.67
N LEU A 123 -38.70 -6.71 25.79
CA LEU A 123 -37.57 -6.97 26.68
C LEU A 123 -37.53 -8.41 27.23
N LEU A 124 -38.69 -9.08 27.27
CA LEU A 124 -38.81 -10.48 27.67
C LEU A 124 -38.17 -11.46 26.66
N GLY A 125 -38.14 -11.11 25.37
CA GLY A 125 -37.50 -11.92 24.33
C GLY A 125 -35.98 -11.95 24.47
N LEU A 126 -35.37 -10.85 24.90
CA LEU A 126 -33.92 -10.79 25.16
C LEU A 126 -33.48 -11.62 26.38
N LEU A 127 -34.37 -11.88 27.33
CA LEU A 127 -34.04 -12.57 28.58
C LEU A 127 -34.27 -14.09 28.54
N ILE A 128 -35.09 -14.61 27.63
CA ILE A 128 -35.47 -16.04 27.61
C ILE A 128 -34.52 -16.91 26.75
N PHE A 129 -33.83 -16.36 25.74
CA PHE A 129 -33.07 -17.15 24.76
C PHE A 129 -31.62 -17.49 25.17
N GLN A 130 -31.42 -18.02 26.38
CA GLN A 130 -30.09 -18.30 26.93
C GLN A 130 -29.54 -19.75 26.80
N SER A 131 -30.15 -20.75 26.13
CA SER A 131 -29.44 -22.06 25.98
C SER A 131 -29.83 -23.02 24.85
N PRO A 132 -31.08 -23.17 24.38
CA PRO A 132 -31.38 -24.21 23.37
C PRO A 132 -31.23 -23.75 21.91
N PHE A 133 -31.44 -22.45 21.63
CA PHE A 133 -31.51 -21.92 20.26
C PHE A 133 -30.18 -22.02 19.49
N TRP A 134 -29.05 -21.83 20.18
CA TRP A 134 -27.72 -21.91 19.59
C TRP A 134 -27.39 -23.30 19.02
N LYS A 135 -27.95 -24.38 19.57
CA LYS A 135 -27.73 -25.74 19.04
C LYS A 135 -28.47 -26.00 17.71
N GLY A 136 -29.65 -25.42 17.54
CA GLY A 136 -30.39 -25.51 16.26
C GLY A 136 -29.72 -24.70 15.15
N TRP A 137 -29.23 -23.51 15.50
CA TRP A 137 -28.53 -22.61 14.58
C TRP A 137 -27.23 -23.22 14.02
N GLN A 138 -26.43 -23.86 14.87
CA GLN A 138 -25.20 -24.54 14.44
C GLN A 138 -25.49 -25.68 13.44
N SER A 139 -26.55 -26.44 13.69
CA SER A 139 -26.95 -27.56 12.82
C SER A 139 -27.39 -27.07 11.44
N MET A 140 -28.01 -25.89 11.36
CA MET A 140 -28.43 -25.29 10.09
C MET A 140 -27.26 -24.75 9.26
N ILE A 141 -26.23 -24.18 9.91
CA ILE A 141 -24.99 -23.75 9.24
C ILE A 141 -24.28 -24.95 8.61
N THR A 142 -24.17 -26.08 9.33
CA THR A 142 -23.52 -27.28 8.80
C THR A 142 -24.25 -27.85 7.57
N LEU A 143 -25.59 -27.85 7.57
CA LEU A 143 -26.39 -28.30 6.44
C LEU A 143 -26.18 -27.42 5.18
N LEU A 144 -26.04 -26.11 5.37
CA LEU A 144 -25.78 -25.18 4.28
C LEU A 144 -24.38 -25.36 3.68
N GLU A 145 -23.36 -25.64 4.50
CA GLU A 145 -22.01 -25.94 4.03
C GLU A 145 -21.96 -27.23 3.21
N PHE A 146 -22.65 -28.30 3.65
CA PHE A 146 -22.73 -29.55 2.89
C PHE A 146 -23.40 -29.36 1.52
N LEU A 147 -24.47 -28.56 1.44
CA LEU A 147 -25.15 -28.25 0.17
C LEU A 147 -24.26 -27.41 -0.76
N ALA A 148 -23.49 -26.46 -0.21
CA ALA A 148 -22.54 -25.66 -1.00
C ALA A 148 -21.39 -26.50 -1.57
N LEU A 149 -20.83 -27.42 -0.77
CA LEU A 149 -19.78 -28.33 -1.23
C LEU A 149 -20.30 -29.35 -2.27
N ALA A 150 -21.51 -29.87 -2.08
CA ALA A 150 -22.13 -30.79 -3.03
C ALA A 150 -22.40 -30.13 -4.40
N THR A 151 -22.84 -28.86 -4.40
CA THR A 151 -23.09 -28.12 -5.63
C THR A 151 -21.80 -27.74 -6.37
N LEU A 152 -20.75 -27.35 -5.65
CA LEU A 152 -19.43 -27.08 -6.23
C LEU A 152 -18.77 -28.36 -6.79
N GLY A 153 -18.85 -29.47 -6.06
CA GLY A 153 -18.36 -30.78 -6.52
C GLY A 153 -19.09 -31.26 -7.79
N GLY A 154 -20.42 -31.12 -7.83
CA GLY A 154 -21.22 -31.46 -9.00
C GLY A 154 -20.86 -30.63 -10.25
N LEU A 155 -20.65 -29.32 -10.08
CA LEU A 155 -20.20 -28.43 -11.15
C LEU A 155 -18.80 -28.78 -11.65
N GLY A 156 -17.87 -29.12 -10.76
CA GLY A 156 -16.52 -29.55 -11.12
C GLY A 156 -16.52 -30.83 -11.96
N VAL A 157 -17.29 -31.84 -11.55
CA VAL A 157 -17.43 -33.11 -12.30
C VAL A 157 -18.11 -32.89 -13.65
N MET A 158 -19.12 -32.02 -13.73
CA MET A 158 -19.78 -31.68 -14.99
C MET A 158 -18.85 -30.95 -15.96
N PHE A 159 -18.02 -30.02 -15.46
CA PHE A 159 -17.04 -29.28 -16.25
C PHE A 159 -15.92 -30.20 -16.77
N LEU A 160 -15.45 -31.11 -15.92
CA LEU A 160 -14.45 -32.11 -16.27
C LEU A 160 -14.99 -33.14 -17.28
N ARG A 161 -16.25 -33.57 -17.13
CA ARG A 161 -16.94 -34.45 -18.08
C ARG A 161 -17.14 -33.81 -19.45
N ARG A 162 -17.35 -32.49 -19.54
CA ARG A 162 -17.49 -31.78 -20.83
C ARG A 162 -16.15 -31.63 -21.57
N ARG A 163 -15.02 -31.55 -20.87
CA ARG A 163 -13.71 -31.30 -21.48
C ARG A 163 -12.92 -32.57 -21.84
N ILE A 164 -13.34 -33.74 -21.36
CA ILE A 164 -12.64 -35.02 -21.55
C ILE A 164 -13.45 -35.94 -22.48
N ARG A 165 -13.39 -35.68 -23.80
CA ARG A 165 -13.95 -36.59 -24.83
C ARG A 165 -12.92 -37.10 -25.85
N ARG A 166 -11.62 -36.99 -25.55
CA ARG A 166 -10.55 -37.59 -26.38
C ARG A 166 -9.66 -38.48 -25.51
N ARG A 167 -9.75 -39.79 -25.76
CA ARG A 167 -9.18 -40.90 -24.96
C ARG A 167 -7.64 -40.88 -24.84
N SER A 168 -6.95 -40.02 -25.59
CA SER A 168 -5.49 -39.85 -25.56
C SER A 168 -4.99 -38.85 -24.50
N ALA A 169 -5.87 -38.04 -23.90
CA ALA A 169 -5.48 -37.10 -22.84
C ALA A 169 -5.35 -37.77 -21.47
N LEU A 170 -6.03 -38.91 -21.24
CA LEU A 170 -6.02 -39.60 -19.94
C LEU A 170 -4.65 -40.17 -19.59
N ALA A 171 -3.89 -40.69 -20.57
CA ALA A 171 -2.54 -41.22 -20.33
C ALA A 171 -1.52 -40.11 -20.05
N LEU A 172 -1.64 -38.96 -20.74
CA LEU A 172 -0.77 -37.79 -20.52
C LEU A 172 -1.08 -37.09 -19.20
N VAL A 173 -2.35 -37.03 -18.80
CA VAL A 173 -2.75 -36.49 -17.49
C VAL A 173 -2.32 -37.42 -16.36
N PHE A 174 -2.41 -38.75 -16.52
CA PHE A 174 -1.93 -39.68 -15.49
C PHE A 174 -0.40 -39.64 -15.34
N ALA A 175 0.35 -39.59 -16.44
CA ALA A 175 1.81 -39.46 -16.42
C ALA A 175 2.28 -38.09 -15.88
N GLY A 176 1.55 -37.01 -16.20
CA GLY A 176 1.78 -35.68 -15.61
C GLY A 176 1.44 -35.62 -14.12
N LEU A 177 0.38 -36.30 -13.69
CA LEU A 177 -0.01 -36.36 -12.28
C LEU A 177 1.00 -37.16 -11.46
N CYS A 178 1.49 -38.30 -11.98
CA CYS A 178 2.51 -39.11 -11.30
C CYS A 178 3.86 -38.40 -11.18
N THR A 179 4.25 -37.56 -12.15
CA THR A 179 5.49 -36.77 -12.06
C THR A 179 5.34 -35.56 -11.14
N ALA A 180 4.15 -34.95 -11.06
CA ALA A 180 3.85 -33.88 -10.11
C ALA A 180 3.79 -34.37 -8.64
N LEU A 181 3.39 -35.63 -8.40
CA LEU A 181 3.35 -36.26 -7.07
C LEU A 181 4.73 -36.66 -6.52
N MET A 182 5.79 -36.65 -7.34
CA MET A 182 7.16 -36.99 -6.91
C MET A 182 8.07 -35.76 -6.73
N MET A 183 7.55 -34.56 -6.95
CA MET A 183 8.22 -33.35 -6.46
C MET A 183 8.04 -33.32 -4.93
N PRO A 184 9.10 -33.10 -4.13
CA PRO A 184 8.91 -32.77 -2.73
C PRO A 184 8.02 -31.54 -2.69
N ALA A 185 6.84 -31.67 -2.10
CA ALA A 185 6.01 -30.53 -1.82
C ALA A 185 6.88 -29.54 -1.06
N GLN A 186 7.09 -28.34 -1.61
CA GLN A 186 7.46 -27.21 -0.77
C GLN A 186 6.25 -27.01 0.14
N THR A 187 6.25 -27.72 1.26
CA THR A 187 5.37 -27.45 2.37
C THR A 187 5.84 -26.12 2.93
N SER A 188 5.41 -25.02 2.30
CA SER A 188 5.19 -23.79 3.05
C SER A 188 4.07 -24.12 4.01
N ALA A 189 4.45 -24.69 5.15
CA ALA A 189 3.52 -24.95 6.22
C ALA A 189 3.12 -23.58 6.76
N THR A 190 2.00 -23.05 6.26
CA THR A 190 1.33 -21.93 6.91
C THR A 190 1.01 -22.38 8.33
N GLU A 191 1.78 -21.89 9.29
CA GLU A 191 1.57 -22.24 10.69
C GLU A 191 0.43 -21.40 11.24
N LEU A 192 -0.79 -21.93 11.10
CA LEU A 192 -1.99 -21.33 11.64
C LEU A 192 -2.16 -21.74 13.10
N ARG A 193 -1.78 -20.86 14.03
CA ARG A 193 -2.04 -21.06 15.47
C ARG A 193 -3.33 -20.35 15.86
N HIS A 194 -4.36 -21.14 16.20
CA HIS A 194 -5.60 -20.66 16.81
C HIS A 194 -5.69 -21.13 18.25
N ALA A 195 -5.52 -20.21 19.21
CA ALA A 195 -5.74 -20.44 20.63
C ALA A 195 -6.09 -19.12 21.32
N ASP A 196 -6.78 -19.18 22.47
CA ASP A 196 -7.10 -17.99 23.28
C ASP A 196 -5.85 -17.23 23.71
N ARG A 197 -4.73 -17.94 23.91
CA ARG A 197 -3.41 -17.38 24.14
C ARG A 197 -2.39 -18.03 23.21
N VAL A 198 -1.71 -17.23 22.39
CA VAL A 198 -0.61 -17.68 21.52
C VAL A 198 0.68 -17.03 21.99
N THR A 199 1.74 -17.81 22.14
CA THR A 199 3.06 -17.30 22.53
C THR A 199 4.11 -17.93 21.64
N ILE A 200 4.91 -17.09 20.98
CA ILE A 200 6.12 -17.46 20.25
C ILE A 200 7.30 -17.10 21.14
N ALA A 201 8.04 -18.11 21.60
CA ALA A 201 9.12 -17.94 22.56
C ALA A 201 10.34 -17.25 21.94
N LYS A 202 11.21 -16.65 22.75
CA LYS A 202 12.35 -15.86 22.27
C LYS A 202 13.37 -16.69 21.46
N ASP A 203 13.48 -17.97 21.78
CA ASP A 203 14.34 -18.97 21.13
C ASP A 203 13.69 -19.62 19.90
N GLU A 204 12.43 -19.32 19.62
CA GLU A 204 11.68 -19.84 18.49
C GLU A 204 11.94 -18.97 17.25
N VAL A 205 12.30 -19.63 16.13
CA VAL A 205 12.45 -19.00 14.82
C VAL A 205 11.41 -19.58 13.88
N ILE A 206 10.54 -18.73 13.36
CA ILE A 206 9.58 -19.08 12.33
C ILE A 206 10.21 -18.75 10.98
N HIS A 207 10.54 -19.79 10.21
CA HIS A 207 11.23 -19.67 8.91
C HIS A 207 10.32 -19.23 7.75
N SER A 208 9.09 -18.81 8.04
CA SER A 208 8.07 -18.44 7.05
C SER A 208 7.17 -17.32 7.57
N ASP A 209 6.18 -16.95 6.76
CA ASP A 209 5.12 -16.05 7.19
C ASP A 209 4.30 -16.66 8.33
N LEU A 210 3.95 -15.83 9.31
CA LEU A 210 3.20 -16.23 10.50
C LEU A 210 1.80 -15.61 10.49
N TYR A 211 0.78 -16.47 10.56
CA TYR A 211 -0.63 -16.06 10.63
C TYR A 211 -1.22 -16.51 11.96
N VAL A 212 -1.54 -15.56 12.83
CA VAL A 212 -2.00 -15.86 14.19
C VAL A 212 -3.26 -15.10 14.52
N ALA A 213 -4.25 -15.80 15.07
CA ALA A 213 -5.40 -15.16 15.66
C ALA A 213 -5.77 -15.75 17.03
N GLY A 214 -6.05 -14.88 18.00
CA GLY A 214 -6.27 -15.26 19.39
C GLY A 214 -6.63 -14.08 20.30
N GLY A 215 -7.02 -14.37 21.54
CA GLY A 215 -7.37 -13.33 22.53
C GLY A 215 -6.15 -12.53 23.00
N GLN A 216 -5.08 -13.24 23.37
CA GLN A 216 -3.81 -12.65 23.79
C GLN A 216 -2.64 -13.27 23.01
N ILE A 217 -1.84 -12.45 22.34
CA ILE A 217 -0.77 -12.90 21.45
C ILE A 217 0.53 -12.25 21.89
N ARG A 218 1.55 -13.07 22.17
CA ARG A 218 2.90 -12.61 22.51
C ARG A 218 3.91 -13.18 21.54
N ILE A 219 4.65 -12.31 20.86
CA ILE A 219 5.66 -12.70 19.88
C ILE A 219 7.00 -12.18 20.38
N ALA A 220 7.80 -13.07 20.98
CA ALA A 220 9.13 -12.77 21.49
C ALA A 220 10.26 -13.34 20.60
N GLY A 221 9.95 -14.31 19.75
CA GLY A 221 10.89 -14.97 18.84
C GLY A 221 11.15 -14.20 17.54
N THR A 222 11.85 -14.86 16.62
CA THR A 222 12.18 -14.30 15.30
C THR A 222 11.24 -14.85 14.23
N ILE A 223 10.74 -13.99 13.35
CA ILE A 223 9.92 -14.35 12.20
C ILE A 223 10.68 -13.92 10.96
N GLU A 224 11.11 -14.87 10.13
CA GLU A 224 11.88 -14.61 8.90
C GLU A 224 11.01 -14.10 7.75
N GLY A 225 9.69 -14.29 7.82
CA GLY A 225 8.71 -13.76 6.86
C GLY A 225 7.85 -12.62 7.41
N ASP A 226 6.65 -12.51 6.85
CA ASP A 226 5.64 -11.52 7.23
C ASP A 226 4.83 -11.97 8.46
N LEU A 227 4.38 -11.02 9.27
CA LEU A 227 3.51 -11.26 10.42
C LEU A 227 2.10 -10.74 10.15
N LEU A 228 1.13 -11.65 10.03
CA LEU A 228 -0.30 -11.33 10.04
C LEU A 228 -0.93 -11.74 11.36
N VAL A 229 -1.39 -10.74 12.14
CA VAL A 229 -1.88 -10.98 13.50
C VAL A 229 -3.24 -10.32 13.74
N ALA A 230 -4.18 -11.08 14.30
CA ALA A 230 -5.48 -10.56 14.69
C ALA A 230 -5.85 -10.98 16.12
N GLY A 231 -6.11 -10.02 17.03
CA GLY A 231 -6.37 -10.41 18.42
C GLY A 231 -6.78 -9.30 19.37
N GLY A 232 -7.16 -9.65 20.59
CA GLY A 232 -7.53 -8.66 21.61
C GLY A 232 -6.35 -7.82 22.06
N ASP A 233 -5.30 -8.49 22.54
CA ASP A 233 -4.06 -7.91 23.05
C ASP A 233 -2.86 -8.54 22.33
N VAL A 234 -2.11 -7.74 21.57
CA VAL A 234 -0.97 -8.19 20.77
C VAL A 234 0.30 -7.49 21.24
N GLU A 235 1.28 -8.28 21.65
CA GLU A 235 2.60 -7.82 22.08
C GLU A 235 3.69 -8.41 21.17
N VAL A 236 4.44 -7.56 20.47
CA VAL A 236 5.54 -7.95 19.59
C VAL A 236 6.84 -7.39 20.13
N SER A 237 7.60 -8.24 20.81
CA SER A 237 8.91 -7.93 21.41
C SER A 237 10.09 -8.56 20.65
N GLY A 238 9.79 -9.52 19.77
CA GLY A 238 10.76 -10.19 18.91
C GLY A 238 11.13 -9.43 17.64
N HIS A 239 11.72 -10.13 16.68
CA HIS A 239 12.20 -9.56 15.42
C HIS A 239 11.40 -10.11 14.24
N VAL A 240 10.82 -9.23 13.42
CA VAL A 240 10.10 -9.57 12.19
C VAL A 240 10.93 -9.06 11.01
N LEU A 241 11.44 -9.97 10.19
CA LEU A 241 12.25 -9.61 9.02
C LEU A 241 11.38 -9.05 7.88
N GLY A 242 10.12 -9.48 7.79
CA GLY A 242 9.15 -9.01 6.81
C GLY A 242 8.32 -7.79 7.25
N ASP A 243 7.14 -7.69 6.67
CA ASP A 243 6.11 -6.70 7.02
C ASP A 243 5.22 -7.21 8.17
N MET A 244 4.63 -6.30 8.95
CA MET A 244 3.67 -6.61 10.01
C MET A 244 2.30 -6.03 9.67
N LEU A 245 1.28 -6.87 9.56
CA LEU A 245 -0.13 -6.49 9.45
C LEU A 245 -0.88 -6.92 10.72
N SER A 246 -1.46 -5.97 11.43
CA SER A 246 -2.16 -6.22 12.71
C SER A 246 -3.59 -5.68 12.67
N ALA A 247 -4.55 -6.48 13.13
CA ALA A 247 -5.93 -6.07 13.38
C ALA A 247 -6.34 -6.46 14.79
N SER A 248 -6.30 -5.51 15.74
CA SER A 248 -6.32 -5.85 17.17
C SER A 248 -7.09 -4.86 18.04
N GLY A 249 -7.43 -5.25 19.28
CA GLY A 249 -7.92 -4.28 20.28
C GLY A 249 -6.81 -3.34 20.74
N GLN A 250 -5.67 -3.94 21.10
CA GLN A 250 -4.45 -3.26 21.51
C GLN A 250 -3.21 -3.90 20.86
N VAL A 251 -2.28 -3.06 20.40
CA VAL A 251 -0.98 -3.48 19.87
C VAL A 251 0.14 -2.77 20.63
N ARG A 252 1.11 -3.55 21.13
CA ARG A 252 2.35 -3.06 21.73
C ARG A 252 3.54 -3.67 21.01
N MET A 253 4.28 -2.83 20.30
CA MET A 253 5.44 -3.25 19.51
C MET A 253 6.71 -2.66 20.13
N THR A 254 7.52 -3.51 20.76
CA THR A 254 8.79 -3.16 21.43
C THR A 254 10.02 -3.73 20.75
N GLY A 255 9.85 -4.73 19.87
CA GLY A 255 10.93 -5.40 19.14
C GLY A 255 11.44 -4.65 17.90
N GLN A 256 11.63 -5.36 16.79
CA GLN A 256 12.06 -4.78 15.51
C GLN A 256 11.26 -5.37 14.35
N VAL A 257 10.87 -4.52 13.41
CA VAL A 257 10.24 -4.90 12.14
C VAL A 257 11.08 -4.29 11.01
N ASP A 258 11.76 -5.11 10.21
CA ASP A 258 12.62 -4.60 9.12
C ASP A 258 11.80 -4.06 7.94
N GLY A 259 10.59 -4.58 7.74
CA GLY A 259 9.62 -4.11 6.76
C GLY A 259 8.78 -2.92 7.21
N SER A 260 7.53 -2.92 6.76
CA SER A 260 6.51 -1.90 7.05
C SER A 260 5.49 -2.43 8.07
N ILE A 261 4.95 -1.54 8.90
CA ILE A 261 3.84 -1.86 9.81
C ILE A 261 2.54 -1.32 9.24
N ARG A 262 1.51 -2.15 9.19
CA ARG A 262 0.12 -1.80 8.88
C ARG A 262 -0.75 -2.23 10.06
N GLY A 263 -1.19 -1.30 10.89
CA GLY A 263 -1.88 -1.60 12.14
C GLY A 263 -3.27 -0.99 12.21
N TYR A 264 -4.28 -1.80 12.53
CA TYR A 264 -5.64 -1.36 12.84
C TYR A 264 -5.95 -1.76 14.28
N ALA A 265 -5.98 -0.80 15.21
CA ALA A 265 -6.33 -1.11 16.59
C ALA A 265 -6.88 0.07 17.39
N GLY A 266 -7.62 -0.21 18.47
CA GLY A 266 -8.09 0.84 19.38
C GLY A 266 -6.93 1.61 20.00
N ASN A 267 -5.89 0.90 20.44
CA ASN A 267 -4.66 1.47 20.98
C ASN A 267 -3.43 0.87 20.30
N ILE A 268 -2.53 1.70 19.79
CA ILE A 268 -1.25 1.26 19.19
C ILE A 268 -0.11 1.96 19.92
N THR A 269 0.87 1.19 20.41
CA THR A 269 2.11 1.72 20.98
C THR A 269 3.31 1.12 20.27
N ILE A 270 4.13 1.96 19.65
CA ILE A 270 5.37 1.58 18.96
C ILE A 270 6.53 2.17 19.75
N LYS A 271 7.45 1.32 20.20
CA LYS A 271 8.68 1.69 20.93
C LYS A 271 9.96 1.22 20.26
N GLY A 272 9.85 0.24 19.37
CA GLY A 272 11.02 -0.35 18.73
C GLY A 272 11.31 0.23 17.35
N LYS A 273 12.04 -0.53 16.54
CA LYS A 273 12.51 -0.08 15.23
C LYS A 273 11.60 -0.59 14.10
N VAL A 274 11.31 0.30 13.16
CA VAL A 274 10.61 -0.01 11.91
C VAL A 274 11.52 0.39 10.76
N GLY A 275 11.94 -0.57 9.92
CA GLY A 275 12.89 -0.31 8.84
C GLY A 275 12.30 0.52 7.71
N ARG A 276 10.99 0.43 7.47
CA ARG A 276 10.29 1.15 6.40
C ARG A 276 9.16 2.02 6.95
N ASN A 277 7.95 1.88 6.40
CA ASN A 277 6.84 2.79 6.66
C ASN A 277 5.93 2.27 7.78
N VAL A 278 5.26 3.19 8.47
CA VAL A 278 4.21 2.88 9.44
C VAL A 278 2.90 3.44 8.94
N MET A 279 1.91 2.58 8.72
CA MET A 279 0.53 2.95 8.42
C MET A 279 -0.37 2.45 9.55
N THR A 280 -1.03 3.35 10.25
CA THR A 280 -1.84 2.98 11.41
C THR A 280 -3.21 3.63 11.41
N CYS A 281 -4.22 2.90 11.87
CA CYS A 281 -5.57 3.39 12.03
C CYS A 281 -6.09 2.99 13.43
N GLY A 282 -6.58 3.95 14.22
CA GLY A 282 -6.95 3.67 15.60
C GLY A 282 -7.56 4.80 16.42
N GLY A 283 -7.87 4.52 17.68
CA GLY A 283 -8.31 5.54 18.63
C GLY A 283 -7.12 6.36 19.12
N ASP A 284 -6.21 5.68 19.81
CA ASP A 284 -5.02 6.26 20.42
C ASP A 284 -3.75 5.61 19.86
N ILE A 285 -2.88 6.42 19.28
CA ILE A 285 -1.64 5.96 18.66
C ILE A 285 -0.47 6.69 19.30
N ASN A 286 0.48 5.93 19.83
CA ASN A 286 1.68 6.45 20.48
C ASN A 286 2.93 5.87 19.81
N ILE A 287 3.72 6.73 19.17
CA ILE A 287 5.06 6.45 18.68
C ILE A 287 6.01 7.04 19.72
N ASP A 288 6.53 6.18 20.59
CA ASP A 288 7.32 6.54 21.77
C ASP A 288 8.70 7.11 21.35
N ARG A 289 9.38 7.79 22.27
CA ARG A 289 10.69 8.42 22.03
C ARG A 289 11.77 7.42 21.58
N ASP A 290 11.65 6.18 22.02
CA ASP A 290 12.58 5.11 21.70
C ASP A 290 12.35 4.54 20.29
N ALA A 291 11.21 4.86 19.66
CA ALA A 291 10.85 4.35 18.35
C ALA A 291 11.66 5.05 17.24
N THR A 292 12.11 4.26 16.26
CA THR A 292 12.76 4.76 15.04
C THR A 292 12.05 4.20 13.83
N VAL A 293 11.59 5.07 12.93
CA VAL A 293 10.93 4.73 11.68
C VAL A 293 11.81 5.17 10.51
N GLY A 294 12.34 4.21 9.75
CA GLY A 294 13.21 4.46 8.61
C GLY A 294 12.51 5.05 7.39
N GLY A 295 11.18 4.95 7.34
CA GLY A 295 10.34 5.48 6.28
C GLY A 295 9.42 6.61 6.76
N SER A 296 8.25 6.68 6.13
CA SER A 296 7.19 7.64 6.44
C SER A 296 6.17 7.07 7.41
N VAL A 297 5.52 7.95 8.18
CA VAL A 297 4.40 7.60 9.06
C VAL A 297 3.10 8.13 8.46
N THR A 298 2.09 7.29 8.31
CA THR A 298 0.72 7.67 7.95
C THR A 298 -0.24 7.19 9.04
N SER A 299 -0.84 8.10 9.78
CA SER A 299 -1.70 7.78 10.91
C SER A 299 -3.10 8.34 10.72
N LEU A 300 -4.12 7.48 10.82
CA LEU A 300 -5.53 7.86 10.93
C LEU A 300 -5.99 7.59 12.37
N SER A 301 -6.02 8.62 13.22
CA SER A 301 -6.23 8.42 14.64
C SER A 301 -7.05 9.50 15.35
N GLY A 302 -7.85 9.10 16.33
CA GLY A 302 -8.47 10.06 17.26
C GLY A 302 -7.44 10.94 17.95
N ARG A 303 -6.37 10.31 18.48
CA ARG A 303 -5.22 10.97 19.09
C ARG A 303 -3.91 10.31 18.64
N LEU A 304 -2.98 11.11 18.11
CA LEU A 304 -1.60 10.71 17.83
C LEU A 304 -0.65 11.41 18.81
N SER A 305 0.26 10.66 19.43
CA SER A 305 1.46 11.17 20.10
C SER A 305 2.68 10.62 19.36
N LEU A 306 3.54 11.49 18.85
CA LEU A 306 4.74 11.13 18.11
C LEU A 306 5.94 11.81 18.77
N ASP A 307 6.68 11.04 19.55
CA ASP A 307 7.86 11.47 20.30
C ASP A 307 9.15 10.84 19.73
N GLY A 308 9.03 9.82 18.88
CA GLY A 308 10.14 9.09 18.26
C GLY A 308 10.80 9.79 17.07
N HIS A 309 11.72 9.07 16.40
CA HIS A 309 12.41 9.55 15.21
C HIS A 309 11.81 8.97 13.93
N VAL A 310 11.39 9.82 13.00
CA VAL A 310 10.92 9.45 11.66
C VAL A 310 11.91 10.02 10.66
N GLN A 311 12.40 9.20 9.72
CA GLN A 311 13.42 9.64 8.76
C GLN A 311 12.86 10.38 7.53
N ARG A 312 11.54 10.33 7.33
CA ARG A 312 10.85 10.89 6.17
C ARG A 312 9.58 11.63 6.63
N ASP A 313 8.57 11.68 5.78
CA ASP A 313 7.35 12.46 6.03
C ASP A 313 6.40 11.82 7.06
N VAL A 314 5.66 12.67 7.76
CA VAL A 314 4.54 12.30 8.64
C VAL A 314 3.24 12.87 8.09
N LEU A 315 2.28 11.98 7.82
CA LEU A 315 0.90 12.34 7.47
C LEU A 315 -0.02 11.86 8.60
N ALA A 316 -0.59 12.79 9.37
CA ALA A 316 -1.53 12.49 10.44
C ALA A 316 -2.92 13.06 10.11
N MET A 317 -3.95 12.23 10.20
CA MET A 317 -5.35 12.59 9.99
C MET A 317 -6.17 12.18 11.22
N GLY A 318 -6.97 13.09 11.76
CA GLY A 318 -7.92 12.78 12.83
C GLY A 318 -8.10 13.91 13.84
N GLY A 319 -8.35 13.57 15.10
CA GLY A 319 -8.81 14.53 16.12
C GLY A 319 -7.71 15.43 16.67
N GLN A 320 -6.69 14.83 17.27
CA GLN A 320 -5.55 15.52 17.88
C GLN A 320 -4.24 14.83 17.48
N ALA A 321 -3.22 15.61 17.16
CA ALA A 321 -1.87 15.12 16.92
C ALA A 321 -0.88 15.96 17.71
N ASN A 322 -0.14 15.33 18.62
CA ASN A 322 0.99 15.91 19.32
C ASN A 322 2.28 15.31 18.75
N ILE A 323 3.16 16.17 18.25
CA ILE A 323 4.41 15.76 17.61
C ILE A 323 5.53 16.49 18.36
N SER A 324 6.29 15.74 19.15
CA SER A 324 7.43 16.26 19.91
C SER A 324 8.77 15.59 19.52
N GLY A 325 8.71 14.58 18.66
CA GLY A 325 9.85 13.85 18.13
C GLY A 325 10.58 14.53 16.96
N PHE A 326 11.52 13.80 16.36
CA PHE A 326 12.35 14.28 15.25
C PHE A 326 11.85 13.74 13.92
N ILE A 327 11.62 14.63 12.95
CA ILE A 327 11.24 14.34 11.56
C ILE A 327 12.34 14.85 10.64
#